data_AF-A0A931QWX5-F1
#
_entry.id   AF-A0A931QWX5-F1
#
_cell.length_a   1.000
_cell.length_b   1.000
_cell.length_c   1.000
_cell.angle_alpha   90.00
_cell.angle_beta   90.00
_cell.angle_gamma   90.00
#
_symmetry.space_group_name_H-M   'P 1'
#
loop_
_entity.id
_entity.type
_entity.pdbx_description
1 polymer ?
#
loop_
_entity_poly.entity_id
_entity_poly.type
_entity_poly.pdbx_seq_one_letter_code
_entity_poly.pdbx_strand_id
1 'polypeptide(L)'
;MDFNLIVCNGTDADPCTFAKLMELAQHLINWMITLSTFFAVAAFAYAGFLLLTSGGNEATKNKAKDIFTKVLIGYLWILGAWLLVYTISTILLRPGISLLGTP
;
A
#
# COMPACT_ATOMS: atom_id res chain seq x y z
N MET A 1 6.36 -9.40 11.78
CA MET A 1 5.34 -10.22 12.46
C MET A 1 5.14 -9.59 13.82
N ASP A 2 4.52 -8.42 13.84
CA ASP A 2 4.10 -7.74 15.07
C ASP A 2 2.76 -7.12 14.75
N PHE A 3 1.70 -7.89 14.95
CA PHE A 3 0.40 -7.29 15.21
C PHE A 3 0.55 -6.61 16.56
N ASN A 4 1.05 -5.37 16.56
CA ASN A 4 0.97 -4.49 17.70
C ASN A 4 -0.52 -4.23 17.94
N LEU A 5 -1.18 -5.18 18.59
CA LEU A 5 -2.48 -5.00 19.19
C LEU A 5 -2.24 -4.02 20.32
N ILE A 6 -2.39 -2.73 20.04
CA ILE A 6 -2.47 -1.70 21.07
C ILE A 6 -3.63 -2.15 21.96
N VAL A 7 -3.29 -2.63 23.17
CA VAL A 7 -4.28 -3.12 24.12
C VAL A 7 -4.98 -1.89 24.66
N CYS A 8 -6.21 -1.79 24.21
CA CYS A 8 -7.15 -0.78 24.59
C CYS A 8 -7.69 -1.16 25.98
N ASN A 9 -6.89 -0.92 27.02
CA ASN A 9 -7.24 -1.24 28.40
C ASN A 9 -8.01 -0.05 28.95
N GLY A 10 -9.35 -0.11 28.91
CA GLY A 10 -10.30 0.97 29.21
C GLY A 10 -10.21 1.56 30.62
N THR A 11 -9.05 2.11 30.93
CA THR A 11 -8.68 2.86 32.12
C THR A 11 -8.46 4.30 31.69
N ASP A 12 -8.73 5.27 32.57
CA ASP A 12 -8.76 6.70 32.27
C ASP A 12 -7.44 7.30 31.71
N ALA A 13 -6.36 6.50 31.64
CA ALA A 13 -5.07 6.86 31.06
C ALA A 13 -4.90 6.47 29.58
N ASP A 14 -5.68 5.50 29.07
CA ASP A 14 -5.64 5.03 27.68
C ASP A 14 -7.08 4.86 27.16
N PRO A 15 -7.79 5.96 26.94
CA PRO A 15 -9.09 5.88 26.32
C PRO A 15 -9.00 5.25 24.93
N CYS A 16 -9.90 4.32 24.67
CA CYS A 16 -10.07 3.67 23.38
C CYS A 16 -10.72 4.58 22.37
N THR A 17 -10.03 5.66 22.02
CA THR A 17 -10.45 6.55 20.96
C THR A 17 -10.29 5.84 19.62
N PHE A 18 -11.28 6.03 18.74
CA PHE A 18 -11.34 5.45 17.40
C PHE A 18 -10.10 5.76 16.54
N ALA A 19 -9.36 6.83 16.87
CA ALA A 19 -8.09 7.18 16.25
C ALA A 19 -7.01 6.10 16.45
N LYS A 20 -6.91 5.49 17.65
CA LYS A 20 -5.96 4.39 17.89
C LYS A 20 -6.30 3.16 17.04
N LEU A 21 -7.58 2.85 16.89
CA LEU A 21 -8.07 1.76 16.05
C LEU A 21 -7.77 1.99 14.56
N MET A 22 -7.85 3.23 14.10
CA MET A 22 -7.48 3.62 12.74
C MET A 22 -5.96 3.61 12.52
N GLU A 23 -5.17 4.02 13.52
CA GLU A 23 -3.71 3.98 13.48
C GLU A 23 -3.18 2.54 13.39
N LEU A 24 -3.83 1.60 14.08
CA LEU A 24 -3.60 0.16 13.91
C LEU A 24 -3.81 -0.31 12.47
N ALA A 25 -4.90 0.12 11.84
CA ALA A 25 -5.19 -0.23 10.46
C ALA A 25 -4.12 0.31 9.51
N GLN A 26 -3.69 1.57 9.69
CA GLN A 26 -2.61 2.15 8.89
C GLN A 26 -1.31 1.37 9.02
N HIS A 27 -0.93 0.98 10.24
CA HIS A 27 0.29 0.22 10.49
C HIS A 27 0.24 -1.19 9.87
N LEU A 28 -0.91 -1.86 9.98
CA LEU A 28 -1.16 -3.17 9.38
C LEU A 28 -1.08 -3.12 7.85
N ILE A 29 -1.68 -2.11 7.23
CA ILE A 29 -1.65 -1.91 5.77
C ILE A 29 -0.21 -1.67 5.31
N ASN A 30 0.56 -0.85 6.02
CA ASN A 30 1.95 -0.57 5.67
C ASN A 30 2.84 -1.82 5.76
N TRP A 31 2.54 -2.70 6.73
CA TRP A 31 3.19 -3.99 6.85
C TRP A 31 2.87 -4.93 5.67
N MET A 32 1.59 -5.02 5.25
CA MET A 32 1.20 -5.79 4.06
C MET A 32 1.82 -5.27 2.77
N ILE A 33 1.97 -3.95 2.64
CA ILE A 33 2.51 -3.34 1.42
C ILE A 33 4.01 -3.52 1.31
N THR A 34 4.73 -3.51 2.43
CA THR A 34 6.15 -3.83 2.44
C THR A 34 6.40 -5.23 1.84
N LEU A 35 5.55 -6.20 2.21
CA LEU A 35 5.60 -7.56 1.64
C LEU A 35 5.22 -7.58 0.14
N SER A 36 4.17 -6.86 -0.25
CA SER A 36 3.73 -6.77 -1.65
C SER A 36 4.79 -6.10 -2.55
N THR A 37 5.49 -5.11 -2.02
CA THR A 37 6.51 -4.35 -2.77
C THR A 37 7.69 -5.24 -3.14
N PHE A 38 8.12 -6.15 -2.26
CA PHE A 38 9.12 -7.16 -2.60
C PHE A 38 8.70 -8.04 -3.79
N PHE A 39 7.44 -8.49 -3.80
CA PHE A 39 6.89 -9.26 -4.92
C PHE A 39 6.78 -8.43 -6.21
N ALA A 40 6.37 -7.17 -6.10
CA ALA A 40 6.28 -6.26 -7.23
C ALA A 40 7.67 -6.03 -7.86
N VAL A 41 8.70 -5.75 -7.05
CA VAL A 41 10.08 -5.55 -7.53
C VAL A 41 10.59 -6.79 -8.26
N ALA A 42 10.31 -8.00 -7.75
CA ALA A 42 10.68 -9.24 -8.42
C ALA A 42 9.98 -9.40 -9.79
N ALA A 43 8.68 -9.10 -9.87
CA ALA A 43 7.92 -9.13 -11.12
C ALA A 43 8.42 -8.08 -12.13
N PHE A 44 8.77 -6.88 -11.66
CA PHE A 44 9.36 -5.82 -12.49
C PHE A 44 10.74 -6.18 -13.01
N ALA A 45 11.60 -6.79 -12.17
CA ALA A 45 12.90 -7.26 -12.59
C ALA A 45 12.78 -8.32 -13.71
N TYR A 46 11.85 -9.27 -13.56
CA TYR A 46 11.59 -10.29 -14.58
C TYR A 46 11.04 -9.69 -15.89
N ALA A 47 10.07 -8.78 -15.79
CA ALA A 47 9.49 -8.09 -16.95
C ALA A 47 10.53 -7.22 -17.67
N GLY A 48 11.36 -6.49 -16.92
CA GLY A 48 12.45 -5.68 -17.46
C GLY A 48 13.52 -6.53 -18.15
N PHE A 49 13.84 -7.70 -17.59
CA PHE A 49 14.79 -8.62 -18.23
C PHE A 49 14.26 -9.19 -19.54
N LEU A 50 12.98 -9.54 -19.61
CA LEU A 50 12.32 -10.00 -20.84
C LEU A 50 12.32 -8.91 -21.93
N LEU A 51 12.12 -7.64 -21.55
CA LEU A 51 12.22 -6.50 -22.47
C LEU A 51 13.61 -6.36 -23.08
N LEU A 52 14.65 -6.39 -22.23
CA LEU A 52 16.03 -6.17 -22.65
C LEU A 52 16.56 -7.30 -23.54
N THR A 53 16.14 -8.55 -23.28
CA THR A 53 16.56 -9.72 -24.07
C THR A 53 15.84 -9.84 -25.42
N SER A 54 14.76 -9.09 -25.66
CA SER A 54 13.96 -9.12 -26.91
C SER A 54 14.63 -8.39 -28.11
N GLY A 55 15.94 -8.17 -28.05
CA GLY A 55 16.74 -7.31 -28.94
C GLY A 55 16.95 -7.80 -30.38
N GLY A 56 15.92 -8.29 -31.09
CA GLY A 56 16.10 -8.72 -32.48
C GLY A 56 14.85 -8.99 -33.34
N ASN A 57 13.64 -9.10 -32.78
CA ASN A 57 12.44 -9.40 -33.57
C ASN A 57 11.30 -8.39 -33.29
N GLU A 58 10.78 -7.72 -34.32
CA GLU A 58 9.70 -6.71 -34.18
C GLU A 58 8.44 -7.30 -33.54
N ALA A 59 8.14 -8.58 -33.79
CA ALA A 59 7.04 -9.29 -33.15
C ALA A 59 7.22 -9.41 -31.63
N THR A 60 8.46 -9.61 -31.17
CA THR A 60 8.77 -9.65 -29.74
C THR A 60 8.76 -8.27 -29.10
N LYS A 61 9.15 -7.21 -29.83
CA LYS A 61 9.05 -5.82 -29.35
C LYS A 61 7.60 -5.39 -29.10
N ASN A 62 6.68 -5.76 -29.98
CA ASN A 62 5.27 -5.39 -29.82
C ASN A 62 4.62 -6.15 -28.65
N LYS A 63 4.93 -7.46 -28.50
CA LYS A 63 4.51 -8.24 -27.33
C LYS A 63 5.12 -7.73 -26.02
N ALA A 64 6.39 -7.37 -26.04
CA ALA A 64 7.10 -6.75 -24.93
C ALA A 64 6.40 -5.46 -24.45
N LYS A 65 6.03 -4.58 -25.38
CA LYS A 65 5.31 -3.34 -25.08
C LYS A 65 3.92 -3.61 -24.47
N ASP A 66 3.19 -4.60 -25.00
CA ASP A 66 1.86 -4.96 -24.48
C ASP A 66 1.94 -5.49 -23.03
N ILE A 67 2.91 -6.38 -22.76
CA ILE A 67 3.15 -6.92 -21.42
C ILE A 67 3.59 -5.80 -20.47
N PHE A 68 4.49 -4.92 -20.91
CA PHE A 68 4.97 -3.82 -20.08
C PHE A 68 3.86 -2.85 -19.70
N THR A 69 2.96 -2.55 -20.63
CA THR A 69 1.81 -1.66 -20.37
C THR A 69 0.84 -2.29 -19.36
N LYS A 70 0.62 -3.61 -19.42
CA LYS A 70 -0.20 -4.34 -18.45
C LYS A 70 0.43 -4.40 -17.06
N VAL A 71 1.74 -4.57 -16.97
CA VAL A 71 2.44 -4.55 -15.67
C VAL A 71 2.44 -3.13 -15.07
N LEU A 72 2.67 -2.11 -15.91
CA LEU A 72 2.66 -0.71 -15.50
C LEU A 72 1.30 -0.30 -14.93
N ILE A 73 0.19 -0.68 -15.60
CA ILE A 73 -1.15 -0.34 -15.12
C ILE A 73 -1.48 -1.04 -13.79
N GLY A 74 -1.02 -2.28 -13.60
CA GLY A 74 -1.20 -3.03 -12.35
C GLY A 74 -0.47 -2.39 -11.18
N TYR A 75 0.76 -1.94 -11.39
CA TYR A 75 1.54 -1.24 -10.37
C TYR A 75 0.96 0.13 -10.01
N LEU A 76 0.51 0.88 -11.01
CA LEU A 76 -0.15 2.17 -10.81
C LEU A 76 -1.43 1.99 -9.96
N TRP A 77 -2.18 0.92 -10.19
CA TRP A 77 -3.37 0.57 -9.41
C TRP A 77 -3.06 0.26 -7.95
N ILE A 78 -2.01 -0.54 -7.68
CA ILE A 78 -1.60 -0.87 -6.31
C ILE A 78 -1.16 0.38 -5.54
N LEU A 79 -0.35 1.23 -6.17
CA LEU A 79 0.08 2.51 -5.59
C LEU A 79 -1.12 3.45 -5.36
N GLY A 80 -2.04 3.52 -6.31
CA GLY A 80 -3.25 4.34 -6.20
C GLY A 80 -4.17 3.90 -5.06
N ALA A 81 -4.38 2.59 -4.90
CA ALA A 81 -5.18 2.04 -3.82
C ALA A 81 -4.57 2.35 -2.43
N TRP A 82 -3.25 2.17 -2.29
CA TRP A 82 -2.58 2.52 -1.03
C TRP A 82 -2.68 4.01 -0.72
N LEU A 83 -2.38 4.86 -1.70
CA LEU A 83 -2.40 6.31 -1.52
C LEU A 83 -3.79 6.80 -1.12
N LEU A 84 -4.85 6.26 -1.71
CA LEU A 84 -6.23 6.58 -1.34
C LEU A 84 -6.52 6.24 0.12
N VAL A 85 -6.18 5.03 0.56
CA VAL A 85 -6.42 4.61 1.95
C VAL A 85 -5.61 5.45 2.94
N TYR A 86 -4.35 5.76 2.63
CA TYR A 86 -3.50 6.63 3.42
C TYR A 86 -4.08 8.06 3.53
N THR A 87 -4.61 8.57 2.42
CA THR A 87 -5.20 9.92 2.36
C THR A 87 -6.46 10.00 3.22
N ILE A 88 -7.38 9.03 3.09
CA ILE A 88 -8.63 9.01 3.86
C ILE A 88 -8.34 8.90 5.37
N SER A 89 -7.43 8.01 5.75
CA SER A 89 -7.05 7.82 7.17
C SER A 89 -6.38 9.06 7.76
N THR A 90 -5.50 9.73 7.01
CA THR A 90 -4.87 10.98 7.45
C THR A 90 -5.88 12.12 7.59
N ILE A 91 -6.87 12.20 6.69
CA ILE A 91 -7.92 13.22 6.77
C ILE A 91 -8.83 12.99 7.98
N LEU A 92 -9.20 11.74 8.27
CA LEU A 92 -10.01 11.39 9.45
C LEU A 92 -9.26 11.62 10.78
N LEU A 93 -7.92 11.49 10.78
CA LEU A 93 -7.08 11.71 11.96
C LEU A 93 -6.63 13.16 12.18
N ARG A 94 -6.99 14.09 11.27
CA ARG A 94 -6.55 15.49 11.41
C ARG A 94 -7.20 16.15 12.63
N PRO A 95 -6.42 16.72 13.55
CA PRO A 95 -6.86 17.23 14.86
C PRO A 95 -7.70 18.52 14.83
N GLY A 96 -8.27 18.88 13.66
CA GLY A 96 -9.09 20.08 13.49
C GLY A 96 -10.61 19.83 13.39
N ILE A 97 -11.04 18.57 13.27
CA ILE A 97 -12.46 18.18 13.07
C ILE A 97 -12.85 16.92 13.86
N SER A 98 -12.18 16.61 14.99
CA SER A 98 -12.50 15.44 15.81
C SER A 98 -13.93 15.52 16.37
N LEU A 99 -14.91 14.96 15.64
CA LEU A 99 -16.34 14.93 15.99
C LEU A 99 -16.72 13.80 16.95
N LEU A 100 -15.80 12.87 17.21
CA LEU A 100 -15.94 11.83 18.23
C LEU A 100 -14.85 12.09 19.26
N GLY A 101 -15.27 12.73 20.34
CA GLY A 101 -14.43 13.40 21.31
C GLY A 101 -13.46 12.49 22.06
N THR A 102 -12.41 13.15 22.54
CA THR A 102 -11.64 12.79 23.73
C THR A 102 -12.54 12.41 24.90
N PRO A 103 -12.07 11.63 25.88
CA PRO A 103 -10.81 10.91 25.96
C PRO A 103 -10.83 9.73 24.99
#